data_AF-A0A345H489-F1
#
_entry.id   AF-A0A345H489-F1
#
_cell.length_a   1.000
_cell.length_b   1.000
_cell.length_c   1.000
_cell.angle_alpha   90.00
_cell.angle_beta   90.00
_cell.angle_gamma   90.00
#
_symmetry.space_group_name_H-M   'P 1'
#
loop_
_entity.id
_entity.type
_entity.pdbx_description
1 polymer ?
#
loop_
_entity_poly.entity_id
_entity_poly.type
_entity_poly.pdbx_seq_one_letter_code
_entity_poly.pdbx_strand_id
1 'polypeptide(L)'
;MKKKMIAFASMGLVCLTFFLSCKANDQIDEELVSSVLEKPEKIISTKDAAILFTNDHLTRLSSIGKASTTFKEKAIHFELAELTKYFQHLETIATTKNIPITGISFVFGATNDGKRTTFMMPSIRNAQLDYQASFTIENEQIVPFVHIDDYVTARTVSNNDENLILSPNGYISFNEATVLFNSYQTKYIERIAKKVKRDYYTKAVWYSLAEIKSYINYLQRQSQAYNLEITGIDVFFGVYDTNPDLELKSNAQTVFLTANAQTQTIIDRKASRLSHFLQNDFFRKDTASDESEDESLAYNEGQLCPPPKNN
;
A
#
# COMPACT_ATOMS: atom_id res chain seq x y z
N MET A 1 -65.42 -20.32 33.53
CA MET A 1 -65.23 -20.84 32.15
C MET A 1 -63.72 -20.67 31.85
N LYS A 2 -62.84 -21.68 31.68
CA LYS A 2 -62.81 -22.81 30.70
C LYS A 2 -63.24 -22.33 29.30
N LYS A 3 -62.52 -22.49 28.18
CA LYS A 3 -61.19 -23.04 27.79
C LYS A 3 -60.49 -21.94 26.91
N LYS A 4 -59.31 -22.07 26.29
CA LYS A 4 -58.45 -23.19 25.86
C LYS A 4 -56.98 -22.69 25.77
N MET A 5 -55.98 -23.53 26.01
CA MET A 5 -54.64 -23.38 25.39
C MET A 5 -54.64 -24.13 24.06
N ILE A 6 -53.82 -23.72 23.09
CA ILE A 6 -53.41 -24.58 21.96
C ILE A 6 -51.89 -24.69 22.01
N ALA A 7 -51.41 -25.83 22.48
CA ALA A 7 -50.05 -26.27 22.24
C ALA A 7 -50.03 -27.02 20.90
N PHE A 8 -49.06 -26.73 20.05
CA PHE A 8 -48.70 -27.61 18.94
C PHE A 8 -47.45 -28.40 19.33
N ALA A 9 -47.61 -29.72 19.40
CA ALA A 9 -46.52 -30.66 19.56
C ALA A 9 -46.54 -31.63 18.38
N SER A 10 -45.48 -31.62 17.59
CA SER A 10 -45.07 -32.71 16.70
C SER A 10 -43.54 -32.64 16.60
N MET A 11 -42.76 -33.63 17.03
CA MET A 11 -42.71 -35.00 16.49
C MET A 11 -42.36 -34.95 14.98
N GLY A 12 -41.18 -35.41 14.53
CA GLY A 12 -40.02 -35.90 15.27
C GLY A 12 -38.97 -36.49 14.32
N LEU A 13 -37.71 -36.43 14.72
CA LEU A 13 -36.59 -37.31 14.33
C LEU A 13 -36.52 -37.83 12.86
N VAL A 14 -35.62 -37.26 12.06
CA VAL A 14 -34.73 -38.06 11.19
C VAL A 14 -33.31 -37.50 11.29
N CYS A 15 -32.42 -38.23 11.96
CA CYS A 15 -30.98 -38.03 11.76
C CYS A 15 -30.58 -38.70 10.44
N LEU A 16 -30.03 -37.93 9.50
CA LEU A 16 -29.27 -38.45 8.37
C LEU A 16 -27.80 -38.06 8.54
N THR A 17 -27.08 -38.89 9.29
CA THR A 17 -25.62 -38.85 9.36
C THR A 17 -25.04 -39.36 8.05
N PHE A 18 -24.71 -38.47 7.13
CA PHE A 18 -23.91 -38.82 5.95
C PHE A 18 -22.42 -38.88 6.32
N PHE A 19 -22.02 -39.95 7.01
CA PHE A 19 -20.65 -40.44 6.92
C PHE A 19 -20.52 -41.24 5.61
N LEU A 20 -20.15 -40.55 4.53
CA LEU A 20 -19.60 -41.22 3.34
C LEU A 20 -18.11 -40.91 3.24
N SER A 21 -17.33 -41.93 3.56
CA SER A 21 -15.90 -42.01 3.29
C SER A 21 -15.64 -41.92 1.78
N CYS A 22 -15.12 -40.77 1.32
CA CYS A 22 -14.45 -40.65 0.03
C CYS A 22 -13.02 -40.12 0.24
N LYS A 23 -12.05 -41.03 0.24
CA LYS A 23 -10.62 -40.72 0.24
C LYS A 23 -10.16 -40.64 -1.22
N ALA A 24 -10.42 -39.51 -1.89
CA ALA A 24 -10.08 -39.30 -3.30
C ALA A 24 -9.91 -37.80 -3.64
N ASN A 25 -8.70 -37.43 -4.08
CA ASN A 25 -8.33 -36.17 -4.76
C ASN A 25 -8.73 -34.82 -4.12
N ASP A 26 -7.97 -34.40 -3.10
CA ASP A 26 -7.92 -33.00 -2.64
C ASP A 26 -7.20 -32.04 -3.63
N GLN A 27 -6.76 -32.51 -4.81
CA GLN A 27 -6.02 -31.69 -5.79
C GLN A 27 -6.90 -30.93 -6.80
N ILE A 28 -8.21 -31.19 -6.85
CA ILE A 28 -9.09 -30.62 -7.91
C ILE A 28 -9.72 -29.28 -7.47
N ASP A 29 -9.90 -29.04 -6.17
CA ASP A 29 -10.51 -27.79 -5.68
C ASP A 29 -9.52 -26.61 -5.55
N GLU A 30 -8.24 -26.82 -5.25
CA GLU A 30 -7.28 -25.71 -5.15
C GLU A 30 -7.05 -25.02 -6.52
N GLU A 31 -6.96 -25.78 -7.60
CA GLU A 31 -6.73 -25.23 -8.95
C GLU A 31 -7.94 -24.41 -9.43
N LEU A 32 -9.16 -24.91 -9.20
CA LEU A 32 -10.41 -24.20 -9.51
C LEU A 32 -10.61 -22.95 -8.63
N VAL A 33 -10.33 -23.00 -7.33
CA VAL A 33 -10.44 -21.83 -6.44
C VAL A 33 -9.36 -20.77 -6.76
N SER A 34 -8.15 -21.19 -7.14
CA SER A 34 -7.08 -20.25 -7.54
C SER A 34 -7.41 -19.42 -8.78
N SER A 35 -8.21 -20.00 -9.70
CA SER A 35 -8.60 -19.38 -10.97
C SER A 35 -9.69 -18.30 -10.86
N VAL A 36 -10.36 -18.19 -9.70
CA VAL A 36 -11.49 -17.26 -9.47
C VAL A 36 -11.15 -16.16 -8.45
N LEU A 37 -9.87 -15.99 -8.09
CA LEU A 37 -9.42 -14.83 -7.32
C LEU A 37 -9.20 -13.61 -8.23
N GLU A 38 -10.24 -12.76 -8.25
CA GLU A 38 -10.42 -11.54 -9.04
C GLU A 38 -9.20 -10.59 -9.06
N LYS A 39 -9.06 -9.82 -10.16
CA LYS A 39 -8.09 -8.72 -10.27
C LYS A 39 -8.37 -7.72 -9.13
N PRO A 40 -7.42 -7.39 -8.24
CA PRO A 40 -7.69 -6.45 -7.16
C PRO A 40 -8.21 -5.12 -7.71
N GLU A 41 -9.31 -4.60 -7.15
CA GLU A 41 -10.03 -3.41 -7.65
C GLU A 41 -9.13 -2.19 -7.91
N LYS A 42 -8.03 -2.08 -7.15
CA LYS A 42 -7.08 -0.97 -7.14
C LYS A 42 -5.86 -1.15 -8.05
N ILE A 43 -5.86 -2.17 -8.92
CA ILE A 43 -4.90 -2.25 -10.04
C ILE A 43 -5.22 -1.14 -11.04
N ILE A 44 -4.25 -0.25 -11.26
CA ILE A 44 -4.34 0.87 -12.22
C ILE A 44 -3.55 0.55 -13.48
N SER A 45 -3.85 1.20 -14.60
CA SER A 45 -3.12 0.93 -15.83
C SER A 45 -1.66 1.40 -15.78
N THR A 46 -0.81 0.76 -16.58
CA THR A 46 0.59 1.21 -16.77
C THR A 46 0.64 2.67 -17.24
N LYS A 47 -0.35 3.10 -18.02
CA LYS A 47 -0.53 4.48 -18.46
C LYS A 47 -0.88 5.43 -17.31
N ASP A 48 -1.79 5.05 -16.41
CA ASP A 48 -2.15 5.88 -15.25
C ASP A 48 -0.97 5.99 -14.26
N ALA A 49 -0.22 4.90 -14.08
CA ALA A 49 1.06 4.92 -13.34
C ALA A 49 2.08 5.88 -13.99
N ALA A 50 2.16 5.90 -15.32
CA ALA A 50 2.98 6.86 -16.07
C ALA A 50 2.58 8.31 -15.80
N ILE A 51 1.28 8.60 -15.78
CA ILE A 51 0.71 9.94 -15.52
C ILE A 51 1.05 10.38 -14.09
N LEU A 52 0.78 9.53 -13.09
CA LEU A 52 1.09 9.82 -11.68
C LEU A 52 2.58 10.13 -11.47
N PHE A 53 3.46 9.32 -12.03
CA PHE A 53 4.91 9.49 -11.96
C PHE A 53 5.38 10.77 -12.68
N THR A 54 4.81 11.05 -13.84
CA THR A 54 5.08 12.27 -14.63
C THR A 54 4.68 13.51 -13.85
N ASN A 55 3.48 13.52 -13.28
CA ASN A 55 2.97 14.62 -12.47
C ASN A 55 3.83 14.88 -11.24
N ASP A 56 4.28 13.84 -10.54
CA ASP A 56 5.23 13.99 -9.43
C ASP A 56 6.55 14.60 -9.91
N HIS A 57 7.10 14.10 -11.02
CA HIS A 57 8.35 14.60 -11.56
C HIS A 57 8.25 16.09 -11.95
N LEU A 58 7.24 16.47 -12.72
CA LEU A 58 7.04 17.84 -13.20
C LEU A 58 6.69 18.81 -12.07
N THR A 59 5.77 18.44 -11.18
CA THR A 59 5.22 19.37 -10.18
C THR A 59 5.97 19.38 -8.85
N ARG A 60 6.66 18.29 -8.47
CA ARG A 60 7.37 18.16 -7.18
C ARG A 60 8.88 18.17 -7.35
N LEU A 61 9.44 17.22 -8.10
CA LEU A 61 10.91 17.09 -8.21
C LEU A 61 11.54 18.26 -8.95
N SER A 62 11.02 18.59 -10.14
CA SER A 62 11.53 19.69 -10.94
C SER A 62 11.29 21.05 -10.28
N SER A 63 10.17 21.21 -9.55
CA SER A 63 9.88 22.47 -8.85
C SER A 63 10.82 22.75 -7.68
N ILE A 64 11.44 21.74 -7.04
CA ILE A 64 12.44 21.92 -5.97
C ILE A 64 13.90 21.80 -6.45
N GLY A 65 14.13 21.71 -7.77
CA GLY A 65 15.47 21.63 -8.36
C GLY A 65 16.12 20.23 -8.34
N LYS A 66 15.33 19.16 -8.17
CA LYS A 66 15.79 17.74 -8.18
C LYS A 66 15.39 17.01 -9.47
N ALA A 67 15.42 17.71 -10.60
CA ALA A 67 14.95 17.23 -11.89
C ALA A 67 15.79 16.06 -12.45
N SER A 68 17.12 16.07 -12.27
CA SER A 68 18.06 15.12 -12.88
C SER A 68 18.09 13.72 -12.24
N THR A 69 17.02 13.31 -11.56
CA THR A 69 16.92 11.98 -10.94
C THR A 69 16.45 10.95 -11.97
N THR A 70 17.23 9.89 -12.14
CA THR A 70 16.90 8.77 -13.02
C THR A 70 15.69 8.01 -12.49
N PHE A 71 15.05 7.22 -13.37
CA PHE A 71 13.94 6.35 -13.01
C PHE A 71 14.32 5.34 -11.91
N LYS A 72 15.50 4.71 -12.01
CA LYS A 72 16.02 3.76 -11.00
C LYS A 72 16.26 4.40 -9.63
N GLU A 73 16.65 5.67 -9.58
CA GLU A 73 16.84 6.39 -8.30
C GLU A 73 15.53 6.79 -7.61
N LYS A 74 14.42 6.81 -8.35
CA LYS A 74 13.06 7.11 -7.86
C LYS A 74 12.30 5.87 -7.37
N ALA A 75 12.73 4.67 -7.77
CA ALA A 75 12.20 3.40 -7.27
C ALA A 75 12.66 3.17 -5.82
N ILE A 76 11.72 2.77 -4.96
CA ILE A 76 11.98 2.45 -3.55
C ILE A 76 11.60 0.98 -3.36
N HIS A 77 12.61 0.12 -3.39
CA HIS A 77 12.42 -1.33 -3.46
C HIS A 77 12.11 -1.95 -2.10
N PHE A 78 11.17 -2.89 -2.07
CA PHE A 78 10.95 -3.81 -0.96
C PHE A 78 10.92 -5.26 -1.48
N GLU A 79 11.81 -6.09 -0.95
CA GLU A 79 11.89 -7.52 -1.28
C GLU A 79 10.61 -8.26 -0.88
N LEU A 80 10.04 -9.07 -1.77
CA LEU A 80 8.75 -9.74 -1.57
C LEU A 80 8.79 -10.71 -0.38
N ALA A 81 9.95 -11.35 -0.16
CA ALA A 81 10.17 -12.23 0.98
C ALA A 81 10.14 -11.48 2.33
N GLU A 82 10.73 -10.28 2.40
CA GLU A 82 10.69 -9.46 3.62
C GLU A 82 9.31 -8.86 3.86
N LEU A 83 8.61 -8.43 2.81
CA LEU A 83 7.20 -8.03 2.89
C LEU A 83 6.33 -9.16 3.46
N THR A 84 6.48 -10.39 2.96
CA THR A 84 5.72 -11.56 3.42
C THR A 84 5.99 -11.85 4.91
N LYS A 85 7.26 -11.85 5.34
CA LYS A 85 7.63 -12.01 6.76
C LYS A 85 7.04 -10.91 7.63
N TYR A 86 7.11 -9.65 7.17
CA TYR A 86 6.58 -8.50 7.89
C TYR A 86 5.07 -8.59 8.12
N PHE A 87 4.29 -8.98 7.11
CA PHE A 87 2.84 -9.15 7.29
C PHE A 87 2.50 -10.31 8.25
N GLN A 88 3.22 -11.44 8.17
CA GLN A 88 3.07 -12.55 9.13
C GLN A 88 3.42 -12.13 10.57
N HIS A 89 4.44 -11.28 10.72
CA HIS A 89 4.81 -10.70 12.01
C HIS A 89 3.72 -9.76 12.53
N LEU A 90 3.17 -8.87 11.70
CA LEU A 90 2.04 -8.00 12.09
C LEU A 90 0.81 -8.82 12.53
N GLU A 91 0.48 -9.91 11.85
CA GLU A 91 -0.64 -10.80 12.24
C GLU A 91 -0.37 -11.50 13.58
N THR A 92 0.88 -11.89 13.82
CA THR A 92 1.33 -12.45 15.10
C THR A 92 1.21 -11.43 16.23
N ILE A 93 1.64 -10.18 16.01
CA ILE A 93 1.53 -9.09 16.99
C ILE A 93 0.07 -8.72 17.26
N ALA A 94 -0.75 -8.60 16.22
CA ALA A 94 -2.18 -8.31 16.34
C ALA A 94 -2.89 -9.35 17.22
N THR A 95 -2.56 -10.64 17.03
CA THR A 95 -3.14 -11.75 17.79
C THR A 95 -2.59 -11.83 19.22
N THR A 96 -1.26 -11.87 19.38
CA THR A 96 -0.59 -12.12 20.67
C THR A 96 -0.73 -10.96 21.65
N LYS A 97 -0.79 -9.71 21.16
CA LYS A 97 -0.98 -8.50 21.98
C LYS A 97 -2.41 -7.96 21.95
N ASN A 98 -3.33 -8.62 21.23
CA ASN A 98 -4.72 -8.20 21.04
C ASN A 98 -4.83 -6.74 20.52
N ILE A 99 -4.05 -6.41 19.49
CA ILE A 99 -4.01 -5.08 18.86
C ILE A 99 -4.75 -5.14 17.51
N PRO A 100 -5.80 -4.32 17.28
CA PRO A 100 -6.58 -4.36 16.05
C PRO A 100 -5.86 -3.62 14.90
N ILE A 101 -4.79 -4.22 14.37
CA ILE A 101 -4.07 -3.69 13.21
C ILE A 101 -5.00 -3.73 11.99
N THR A 102 -5.32 -2.55 11.45
CA THR A 102 -6.26 -2.39 10.31
C THR A 102 -5.56 -2.42 8.97
N GLY A 103 -4.27 -2.09 8.93
CA GLY A 103 -3.49 -1.99 7.70
C GLY A 103 -2.09 -1.45 7.93
N ILE A 104 -1.49 -0.96 6.86
CA ILE A 104 -0.16 -0.34 6.86
C ILE A 104 -0.19 1.03 6.21
N SER A 105 0.68 1.91 6.68
CA SER A 105 0.92 3.22 6.07
C SER A 105 2.31 3.26 5.47
N PHE A 106 2.43 3.60 4.18
CA PHE A 106 3.68 4.03 3.57
C PHE A 106 3.93 5.49 3.96
N VAL A 107 4.70 5.68 5.03
CA VAL A 107 5.07 7.01 5.54
C VAL A 107 6.22 7.56 4.70
N PHE A 108 6.14 8.84 4.36
CA PHE A 108 7.08 9.50 3.45
C PHE A 108 8.34 9.94 4.20
N GLY A 109 9.50 9.61 3.64
CA GLY A 109 10.81 9.90 4.23
C GLY A 109 11.78 10.53 3.24
N ALA A 110 12.83 11.14 3.76
CA ALA A 110 14.01 11.50 2.99
C ALA A 110 15.27 11.20 3.80
N THR A 111 16.29 10.68 3.14
CA THR A 111 17.61 10.41 3.73
C THR A 111 18.40 11.71 3.99
N ASN A 112 19.60 11.60 4.56
CA ASN A 112 20.44 12.76 4.91
C ASN A 112 20.95 13.56 3.69
N ASP A 113 21.33 12.89 2.59
CA ASP A 113 21.56 13.49 1.27
C ASP A 113 20.25 13.97 0.60
N GLY A 114 19.10 13.50 1.09
CA GLY A 114 17.79 13.92 0.65
C GLY A 114 17.27 13.14 -0.56
N LYS A 115 17.72 11.90 -0.78
CA LYS A 115 16.98 10.95 -1.61
C LYS A 115 15.62 10.69 -0.94
N ARG A 116 14.53 10.63 -1.72
CA ARG A 116 13.22 10.24 -1.19
C ARG A 116 13.21 8.75 -0.86
N THR A 117 12.48 8.38 0.18
CA THR A 117 12.21 7.00 0.57
C THR A 117 10.80 6.91 1.14
N THR A 118 10.34 5.70 1.39
CA THR A 118 9.21 5.42 2.28
C THR A 118 9.66 4.45 3.36
N PHE A 119 8.88 4.35 4.43
CA PHE A 119 8.94 3.24 5.38
C PHE A 119 7.51 2.86 5.74
N MET A 120 7.29 1.59 6.05
CA MET A 120 5.98 1.08 6.43
C MET A 120 5.84 1.03 7.94
N MET A 121 4.64 1.36 8.43
CA MET A 121 4.24 1.18 9.83
C MET A 121 2.87 0.51 9.88
N PRO A 122 2.59 -0.38 10.85
CA PRO A 122 1.24 -0.85 11.10
C PRO A 122 0.37 0.33 11.52
N SER A 123 -0.91 0.24 11.23
CA SER A 123 -1.89 1.27 11.56
C SER A 123 -3.06 0.68 12.33
N ILE A 124 -3.61 1.47 13.25
CA ILE A 124 -4.88 1.20 13.95
C ILE A 124 -5.89 2.28 13.58
N ARG A 125 -7.19 1.94 13.62
CA ARG A 125 -8.26 2.92 13.41
C ARG A 125 -8.36 3.88 14.60
N ASN A 126 -8.09 5.16 14.38
CA ASN A 126 -8.46 6.22 15.31
C ASN A 126 -9.89 6.68 15.00
N ALA A 127 -10.86 6.18 15.78
CA ALA A 127 -12.28 6.48 15.58
C ALA A 127 -12.66 7.94 15.95
N GLN A 128 -11.89 8.61 16.81
CA GLN A 128 -12.17 10.00 17.24
C GLN A 128 -11.83 11.02 16.13
N LEU A 129 -10.76 10.76 15.39
CA LEU A 129 -10.22 11.65 14.36
C LEU A 129 -10.46 11.13 12.93
N ASP A 130 -11.26 10.07 12.78
CA ASP A 130 -11.64 9.44 11.51
C ASP A 130 -10.46 9.12 10.58
N TYR A 131 -9.33 8.64 11.13
CA TYR A 131 -8.14 8.30 10.34
C TYR A 131 -7.46 7.00 10.78
N GLN A 132 -6.52 6.54 9.97
CA GLN A 132 -5.69 5.37 10.24
C GLN A 132 -4.38 5.86 10.85
N ALA A 133 -4.16 5.57 12.13
CA ALA A 133 -3.03 6.06 12.90
C ALA A 133 -1.88 5.05 12.85
N SER A 134 -0.77 5.43 12.24
CA SER A 134 0.49 4.68 12.29
C SER A 134 0.99 4.57 13.74
N PHE A 135 1.57 3.42 14.12
CA PHE A 135 2.12 3.21 15.46
C PHE A 135 3.34 2.27 15.46
N THR A 136 4.04 2.26 16.59
CA THR A 136 5.05 1.26 16.97
C THR A 136 4.83 0.85 18.43
N ILE A 137 5.64 -0.08 18.94
CA ILE A 137 5.69 -0.46 20.36
C ILE A 137 7.09 -0.13 20.88
N GLU A 138 7.17 0.70 21.93
CA GLU A 138 8.43 1.11 22.56
C GLU A 138 8.29 1.05 24.08
N ASN A 139 9.12 0.24 24.75
CA ASN A 139 9.01 -0.08 26.16
C ASN A 139 7.62 -0.66 26.51
N GLU A 140 7.19 -1.66 25.73
CA GLU A 140 5.88 -2.34 25.83
C GLU A 140 4.63 -1.45 25.60
N GLN A 141 4.81 -0.16 25.30
CA GLN A 141 3.71 0.79 25.09
C GLN A 141 3.47 1.06 23.61
N ILE A 142 2.20 1.11 23.19
CA ILE A 142 1.81 1.61 21.86
C ILE A 142 2.17 3.10 21.77
N VAL A 143 3.05 3.44 20.84
CA VAL A 143 3.46 4.82 20.55
C VAL A 143 2.91 5.22 19.17
N PRO A 144 2.04 6.23 19.08
CA PRO A 144 1.56 6.73 17.79
C PRO A 144 2.66 7.47 17.05
N PHE A 145 2.74 7.26 15.73
CA PHE A 145 3.58 8.05 14.83
C PHE A 145 2.68 9.08 14.11
N VAL A 146 2.63 10.28 14.68
CA VAL A 146 1.65 11.33 14.32
C VAL A 146 2.08 12.06 13.05
N HIS A 147 2.05 11.37 11.91
CA HIS A 147 2.45 11.91 10.60
C HIS A 147 1.52 12.99 10.04
N ILE A 148 0.46 13.37 10.76
CA ILE A 148 -0.36 14.55 10.45
C ILE A 148 0.35 15.86 10.83
N ASP A 149 1.17 15.83 11.88
CA ASP A 149 1.98 16.96 12.33
C ASP A 149 3.11 17.26 11.33
N ASP A 150 3.65 18.48 11.37
CA ASP A 150 4.81 18.84 10.54
C ASP A 150 6.10 18.16 11.00
N TYR A 151 6.23 17.87 12.29
CA TYR A 151 7.42 17.29 12.88
C TYR A 151 7.05 16.25 13.93
N VAL A 152 7.64 15.05 13.83
CA VAL A 152 7.59 14.06 14.91
C VAL A 152 8.75 14.32 15.86
N THR A 153 8.51 14.20 17.17
CA THR A 153 9.55 14.40 18.19
C THR A 153 10.22 13.08 18.52
N ALA A 154 11.55 13.02 18.40
CA ALA A 154 12.33 11.84 18.77
C ALA A 154 12.23 11.56 20.28
N ARG A 155 12.23 10.28 20.65
CA ARG A 155 12.15 9.83 22.05
C ARG A 155 13.55 9.77 22.66
N THR A 156 13.65 10.08 23.96
CA THR A 156 14.91 9.96 24.72
C THR A 156 15.48 8.54 24.71
N VAL A 157 14.59 7.54 24.68
CA VAL A 157 14.90 6.12 24.50
C VAL A 157 13.97 5.57 23.44
N SER A 158 14.53 4.88 22.45
CA SER A 158 13.81 4.05 21.49
C SER A 158 14.57 2.73 21.37
N ASN A 159 13.84 1.64 21.50
CA ASN A 159 14.38 0.28 21.60
C ASN A 159 13.93 -0.61 20.43
N ASN A 160 12.91 -0.18 19.66
CA ASN A 160 12.35 -0.94 18.54
C ASN A 160 11.94 -2.38 18.93
N ASP A 161 11.31 -2.53 20.10
CA ASP A 161 11.02 -3.81 20.78
C ASP A 161 10.48 -4.90 19.84
N GLU A 162 9.62 -4.49 18.91
CA GLU A 162 8.80 -5.38 18.09
C GLU A 162 9.07 -5.22 16.58
N ASN A 163 10.13 -4.53 16.15
CA ASN A 163 10.48 -4.36 14.73
C ASN A 163 9.29 -3.93 13.83
N LEU A 164 8.50 -2.96 14.28
CA LEU A 164 7.25 -2.58 13.59
C LEU A 164 7.43 -1.55 12.47
N ILE A 165 8.65 -1.04 12.25
CA ILE A 165 8.92 -0.05 11.21
C ILE A 165 9.85 -0.66 10.16
N LEU A 166 9.30 -1.04 9.01
CA LEU A 166 10.06 -1.65 7.92
C LEU A 166 10.45 -0.61 6.87
N SER A 167 11.76 -0.45 6.65
CA SER A 167 12.32 0.34 5.55
C SER A 167 12.84 -0.56 4.42
N PRO A 168 13.18 0.01 3.24
CA PRO A 168 13.86 -0.72 2.15
C PRO A 168 15.14 -1.46 2.56
N ASN A 169 15.80 -1.00 3.62
CA ASN A 169 17.07 -1.56 4.12
C ASN A 169 16.88 -2.40 5.40
N GLY A 170 15.64 -2.86 5.67
CA GLY A 170 15.28 -3.59 6.88
C GLY A 170 14.62 -2.72 7.95
N TYR A 171 14.50 -3.27 9.15
CA TYR A 171 13.81 -2.63 10.28
C TYR A 171 14.58 -1.45 10.86
N ILE A 172 13.86 -0.39 11.25
CA ILE A 172 14.41 0.84 11.82
C ILE A 172 13.70 1.22 13.12
N SER A 173 14.38 1.97 13.98
CA SER A 173 13.80 2.51 15.22
C SER A 173 12.82 3.67 14.97
N PHE A 174 11.98 3.97 15.96
CA PHE A 174 11.12 5.16 15.95
C PHE A 174 11.92 6.46 15.73
N ASN A 175 13.13 6.54 16.29
CA ASN A 175 13.98 7.72 16.14
C ASN A 175 14.58 7.85 14.73
N GLU A 176 14.96 6.75 14.08
CA GLU A 176 15.38 6.76 12.67
C GLU A 176 14.22 7.12 11.73
N ALA A 177 13.03 6.54 11.96
CA ALA A 177 11.81 6.90 11.25
C ALA A 177 11.46 8.39 11.39
N THR A 178 11.63 8.94 12.60
CA THR A 178 11.48 10.37 12.89
C THR A 178 12.47 11.24 12.10
N VAL A 179 13.74 10.83 12.01
CA VAL A 179 14.77 11.55 11.22
C VAL A 179 14.42 11.55 9.74
N LEU A 180 13.95 10.41 9.19
CA LEU A 180 13.54 10.31 7.79
C LEU A 180 12.32 11.20 7.50
N PHE A 181 11.31 11.20 8.37
CA PHE A 181 10.10 12.00 8.25
C PHE A 181 10.37 13.50 8.36
N ASN A 182 11.10 13.95 9.38
CA ASN A 182 11.45 15.37 9.56
C ASN A 182 12.38 15.87 8.44
N SER A 183 13.24 15.00 7.90
CA SER A 183 14.02 15.29 6.68
C SER A 183 13.15 15.42 5.44
N TYR A 184 12.04 14.68 5.35
CA TYR A 184 11.06 14.82 4.27
C TYR A 184 10.32 16.16 4.35
N GLN A 185 9.83 16.54 5.55
CA GLN A 185 9.18 17.82 5.79
C GLN A 185 10.04 19.00 5.30
N THR A 186 11.27 19.11 5.83
CA THR A 186 12.20 20.22 5.55
C THR A 186 12.71 20.26 4.10
N LYS A 187 13.00 19.09 3.50
CA LYS A 187 13.61 19.01 2.15
C LYS A 187 12.58 19.00 1.03
N TYR A 188 11.34 18.60 1.31
CA TYR A 188 10.27 18.47 0.32
C TYR A 188 9.06 19.35 0.65
N ILE A 189 8.31 19.06 1.72
CA ILE A 189 7.02 19.73 2.00
C ILE A 189 7.18 21.25 2.09
N GLU A 190 8.10 21.76 2.91
CA GLU A 190 8.32 23.22 3.06
C GLU A 190 8.80 23.92 1.78
N ARG A 191 9.42 23.16 0.85
CA ARG A 191 9.87 23.69 -0.45
C ARG A 191 8.74 23.68 -1.48
N ILE A 192 7.90 22.64 -1.46
CA ILE A 192 6.70 22.50 -2.29
C ILE A 192 5.65 23.54 -1.88
N ALA A 193 5.42 23.73 -0.57
CA ALA A 193 4.41 24.65 -0.04
C ALA A 193 4.61 26.12 -0.45
N LYS A 194 5.86 26.52 -0.74
CA LYS A 194 6.21 27.84 -1.28
C LYS A 194 5.76 28.03 -2.74
N LYS A 195 5.35 26.97 -3.44
CA LYS A 195 5.03 26.95 -4.88
C LYS A 195 3.64 26.39 -5.19
N VAL A 196 3.20 25.39 -4.44
CA VAL A 196 1.90 24.72 -4.60
C VAL A 196 1.18 24.84 -3.26
N LYS A 197 0.23 25.78 -3.15
CA LYS A 197 -0.57 25.94 -1.92
C LYS A 197 -1.56 24.79 -1.76
N ARG A 198 -1.68 24.29 -0.53
CA ARG A 198 -2.68 23.32 -0.06
C ARG A 198 -2.95 23.54 1.42
N ASP A 199 -4.13 23.13 1.87
CA ASP A 199 -4.49 23.06 3.29
C ASP A 199 -3.78 21.88 3.98
N TYR A 200 -3.53 20.80 3.23
CA TYR A 200 -2.76 19.64 3.70
C TYR A 200 -1.89 19.04 2.59
N TYR A 201 -0.73 18.50 2.98
CA TYR A 201 0.17 17.74 2.10
C TYR A 201 0.25 16.30 2.59
N THR A 202 0.02 15.34 1.69
CA THR A 202 0.17 13.92 2.01
C THR A 202 1.58 13.63 2.52
N LYS A 203 1.68 13.07 3.73
CA LYS A 203 2.91 12.57 4.35
C LYS A 203 2.88 11.05 4.59
N ALA A 204 1.73 10.41 4.39
CA ALA A 204 1.56 8.96 4.41
C ALA A 204 0.38 8.52 3.52
N VAL A 205 0.44 7.30 3.02
CA VAL A 205 -0.64 6.64 2.26
C VAL A 205 -0.92 5.27 2.88
N TRP A 206 -2.17 5.03 3.25
CA TRP A 206 -2.60 3.82 3.94
C TRP A 206 -3.26 2.82 2.99
N TYR A 207 -3.01 1.54 3.25
CA TYR A 207 -3.68 0.40 2.63
C TYR A 207 -4.15 -0.54 3.74
N SER A 208 -5.34 -1.13 3.59
CA SER A 208 -5.78 -2.16 4.53
C SER A 208 -4.89 -3.40 4.43
N LEU A 209 -4.81 -4.18 5.52
CA LEU A 209 -3.98 -5.39 5.52
C LEU A 209 -4.50 -6.43 4.49
N ALA A 210 -5.82 -6.47 4.27
CA ALA A 210 -6.44 -7.32 3.27
C ALA A 210 -6.10 -6.87 1.83
N GLU A 211 -6.12 -5.56 1.56
CA GLU A 211 -5.77 -4.97 0.26
C GLU A 211 -4.34 -5.31 -0.15
N ILE A 212 -3.36 -5.04 0.71
CA ILE A 212 -1.95 -5.26 0.37
C ILE A 212 -1.61 -6.76 0.24
N LYS A 213 -2.21 -7.62 1.06
CA LYS A 213 -2.08 -9.09 0.93
C LYS A 213 -2.72 -9.59 -0.37
N SER A 214 -3.88 -9.06 -0.75
CA SER A 214 -4.54 -9.40 -2.03
C SER A 214 -3.67 -9.02 -3.23
N TYR A 215 -3.04 -7.83 -3.20
CA TYR A 215 -2.08 -7.41 -4.22
C TYR A 215 -0.85 -8.31 -4.28
N ILE A 216 -0.24 -8.66 -3.15
CA ILE A 216 0.91 -9.59 -3.10
C ILE A 216 0.55 -10.97 -3.65
N ASN A 217 -0.59 -11.52 -3.25
CA ASN A 217 -1.08 -12.80 -3.77
C ASN A 217 -1.34 -12.72 -5.28
N TYR A 218 -1.85 -11.59 -5.78
CA TYR A 218 -2.01 -11.34 -7.21
C TYR A 218 -0.66 -11.34 -7.92
N LEU A 219 0.34 -10.61 -7.42
CA LEU A 219 1.69 -10.60 -8.00
C LEU A 219 2.32 -11.99 -8.04
N GLN A 220 2.19 -12.79 -6.97
CA GLN A 220 2.70 -14.16 -6.94
C GLN A 220 2.04 -15.05 -8.02
N ARG A 221 0.70 -14.98 -8.18
CA ARG A 221 0.00 -15.69 -9.26
C ARG A 221 0.46 -15.25 -10.65
N GLN A 222 0.60 -13.94 -10.88
CA GLN A 222 1.08 -13.43 -12.18
C GLN A 222 2.54 -13.84 -12.44
N SER A 223 3.40 -13.84 -11.41
CA SER A 223 4.78 -14.30 -11.54
C SER A 223 4.89 -15.77 -11.97
N GLN A 224 4.00 -16.62 -11.48
CA GLN A 224 3.94 -18.04 -11.84
C GLN A 224 3.33 -18.25 -13.23
N ALA A 225 2.17 -17.65 -13.50
CA ALA A 225 1.44 -17.83 -14.76
C ALA A 225 2.19 -17.29 -16.00
N TYR A 226 3.00 -16.24 -15.82
CA TYR A 226 3.73 -15.57 -16.90
C TYR A 226 5.26 -15.69 -16.80
N ASN A 227 5.76 -16.49 -15.84
CA ASN A 227 7.20 -16.70 -15.60
C ASN A 227 8.00 -15.38 -15.49
N LEU A 228 7.49 -14.44 -14.68
CA LEU A 228 8.03 -13.07 -14.60
C LEU A 228 9.15 -12.88 -13.58
N GLU A 229 9.43 -13.90 -12.74
CA GLU A 229 10.44 -13.87 -11.67
C GLU A 229 10.35 -12.62 -10.75
N ILE A 230 9.13 -12.29 -10.29
CA ILE A 230 8.88 -11.13 -9.42
C ILE A 230 9.56 -11.37 -8.06
N THR A 231 10.57 -10.54 -7.77
CA THR A 231 11.38 -10.57 -6.54
C THR A 231 10.90 -9.57 -5.49
N GLY A 232 10.21 -8.49 -5.88
CA GLY A 232 9.80 -7.45 -4.95
C GLY A 232 8.72 -6.52 -5.46
N ILE A 233 8.47 -5.47 -4.68
CA ILE A 233 7.58 -4.36 -5.02
C ILE A 233 8.40 -3.08 -4.99
N ASP A 234 8.35 -2.32 -6.08
CA ASP A 234 8.86 -0.96 -6.09
C ASP A 234 7.75 0.04 -5.74
N VAL A 235 8.04 0.91 -4.79
CA VAL A 235 7.18 2.03 -4.40
C VAL A 235 7.66 3.27 -5.13
N PHE A 236 6.75 3.91 -5.86
CA PHE A 236 6.99 5.15 -6.58
C PHE A 236 6.12 6.27 -6.03
N PHE A 237 6.70 7.47 -5.92
CA PHE A 237 5.90 8.67 -5.66
C PHE A 237 5.11 9.08 -6.91
N GLY A 238 3.84 9.40 -6.71
CA GLY A 238 2.94 9.91 -7.73
C GLY A 238 2.24 11.19 -7.29
N VAL A 239 1.69 11.92 -8.24
CA VAL A 239 0.77 13.05 -8.00
C VAL A 239 -0.44 12.88 -8.90
N TYR A 240 -1.64 12.91 -8.30
CA TYR A 240 -2.90 12.90 -9.04
C TYR A 240 -3.05 14.17 -9.90
N ASP A 241 -3.89 14.13 -10.93
CA ASP A 241 -4.17 15.31 -11.75
C ASP A 241 -4.88 16.43 -10.96
N THR A 242 -4.87 17.65 -11.50
CA THR A 242 -5.62 18.80 -10.96
C THR A 242 -7.13 18.75 -11.26
N ASN A 243 -7.70 17.58 -11.59
CA ASN A 243 -9.14 17.45 -11.83
C ASN A 243 -9.90 17.68 -10.51
N PRO A 244 -10.86 18.62 -10.41
CA PRO A 244 -11.68 18.80 -9.21
C PRO A 244 -12.52 17.55 -8.84
N ASP A 245 -12.87 16.69 -9.80
CA ASP A 245 -13.65 15.46 -9.55
C ASP A 245 -12.89 14.43 -8.68
N LEU A 246 -11.58 14.62 -8.50
CA LEU A 246 -10.74 13.82 -7.60
C LEU A 246 -10.82 14.30 -6.13
N GLU A 247 -11.60 15.34 -5.84
CA GLU A 247 -11.81 15.88 -4.48
C GLU A 247 -10.47 16.11 -3.73
N LEU A 248 -10.32 15.52 -2.54
CA LEU A 248 -9.10 15.58 -1.72
C LEU A 248 -7.88 14.94 -2.40
N LYS A 249 -8.07 14.02 -3.34
CA LYS A 249 -6.98 13.45 -4.16
C LYS A 249 -6.50 14.45 -5.22
N SER A 250 -7.28 15.46 -5.63
CA SER A 250 -6.91 16.41 -6.70
C SER A 250 -5.56 17.07 -6.44
N ASN A 251 -4.57 16.86 -7.33
CA ASN A 251 -3.15 17.29 -7.21
C ASN A 251 -2.50 16.92 -5.86
N ALA A 252 -3.03 15.94 -5.14
CA ALA A 252 -2.41 15.40 -3.95
C ALA A 252 -1.26 14.45 -4.32
N GLN A 253 -0.28 14.35 -3.43
CA GLN A 253 0.79 13.37 -3.58
C GLN A 253 0.30 12.01 -3.07
N THR A 254 0.72 10.94 -3.74
CA THR A 254 0.41 9.54 -3.42
C THR A 254 1.67 8.69 -3.57
N VAL A 255 1.55 7.40 -3.31
CA VAL A 255 2.45 6.38 -3.85
C VAL A 255 1.65 5.39 -4.68
N PHE A 256 2.30 4.83 -5.70
CA PHE A 256 1.83 3.63 -6.38
C PHE A 256 2.90 2.54 -6.27
N LEU A 257 2.44 1.30 -6.29
CA LEU A 257 3.22 0.08 -6.13
C LEU A 257 3.32 -0.61 -7.49
N THR A 258 4.45 -1.26 -7.78
CA THR A 258 4.62 -2.04 -9.00
C THR A 258 5.42 -3.32 -8.75
N ALA A 259 5.14 -4.36 -9.53
CA ALA A 259 5.96 -5.55 -9.56
C ALA A 259 7.40 -5.25 -10.01
N ASN A 260 8.38 -5.72 -9.24
CA ASN A 260 9.79 -5.73 -9.60
C ASN A 260 10.28 -7.17 -9.77
N ALA A 261 11.00 -7.43 -10.86
CA ALA A 261 11.81 -8.61 -11.09
C ALA A 261 13.30 -8.21 -11.13
N GLN A 262 14.22 -9.17 -11.02
CA GLN A 262 15.68 -8.98 -10.81
C GLN A 262 16.38 -7.88 -11.63
N THR A 263 15.85 -7.48 -12.80
CA THR A 263 16.39 -6.41 -13.65
C THR A 263 15.37 -5.34 -14.05
N GLN A 264 14.11 -5.40 -13.59
CA GLN A 264 12.99 -4.63 -14.14
C GLN A 264 12.03 -4.19 -13.03
N THR A 265 11.81 -2.87 -12.92
CA THR A 265 11.09 -2.26 -11.78
C THR A 265 9.58 -2.10 -11.99
N ILE A 266 9.12 -2.13 -13.25
CA ILE A 266 7.71 -2.05 -13.63
C ILE A 266 7.51 -2.89 -14.89
N ILE A 267 6.71 -3.93 -14.77
CA ILE A 267 6.35 -4.88 -15.83
C ILE A 267 4.83 -5.11 -15.85
N ASP A 268 4.27 -5.37 -17.03
CA ASP A 268 2.92 -5.94 -17.19
C ASP A 268 2.98 -7.49 -17.27
N ARG A 269 1.83 -8.16 -17.44
CA ARG A 269 1.78 -9.63 -17.60
C ARG A 269 2.48 -10.15 -18.87
N LYS A 270 2.62 -9.32 -19.91
CA LYS A 270 3.39 -9.59 -21.15
C LYS A 270 4.88 -9.25 -21.03
N ALA A 271 5.35 -8.84 -19.85
CA ALA A 271 6.69 -8.33 -19.56
C ALA A 271 7.08 -7.03 -20.32
N SER A 272 6.09 -6.26 -20.81
CA SER A 272 6.31 -4.90 -21.32
C SER A 272 6.62 -3.95 -20.16
N ARG A 273 7.49 -2.95 -20.40
CA ARG A 273 8.07 -2.10 -19.35
C ARG A 273 7.50 -0.68 -19.36
N LEU A 274 7.26 -0.07 -18.19
CA LEU A 274 6.90 1.36 -18.13
C LEU A 274 7.95 2.26 -18.81
N SER A 275 9.23 1.90 -18.72
CA SER A 275 10.30 2.70 -19.34
C SER A 275 10.15 2.84 -20.86
N HIS A 276 9.50 1.90 -21.55
CA HIS A 276 9.23 2.00 -22.99
C HIS A 276 8.14 3.06 -23.28
N PHE A 277 7.11 3.16 -22.43
CA PHE A 277 6.11 4.24 -22.50
C PHE A 277 6.73 5.62 -22.23
N LEU A 278 7.76 5.70 -21.36
CA LEU A 278 8.46 6.96 -21.06
C LEU A 278 9.54 7.34 -22.08
N GLN A 279 9.98 6.42 -22.93
CA GLN A 279 11.06 6.65 -23.92
C GLN A 279 10.54 6.98 -25.33
N ASN A 280 9.35 6.53 -25.71
CA ASN A 280 8.79 6.64 -27.07
C ASN A 280 8.00 7.94 -27.32
N ASP A 281 8.56 9.07 -26.89
CA ASP A 281 7.92 10.39 -26.75
C ASP A 281 6.73 10.43 -25.78
N PHE A 282 6.62 11.55 -25.04
CA PHE A 282 5.63 11.76 -23.96
C PHE A 282 4.15 11.62 -24.36
N PHE A 283 3.86 11.58 -25.67
CA PHE A 283 2.50 11.47 -26.19
C PHE A 283 2.46 10.70 -27.51
N ARG A 284 2.73 9.39 -27.49
CA ARG A 284 2.07 8.52 -28.47
C ARG A 284 0.72 8.09 -27.91
N LYS A 285 -0.33 8.74 -28.41
CA LYS A 285 -1.70 8.20 -28.34
C LYS A 285 -1.65 6.87 -29.10
N ASP A 286 -1.70 5.75 -28.39
CA ASP A 286 -1.96 4.47 -29.03
C ASP A 286 -3.34 4.55 -29.67
N THR A 287 -3.34 4.74 -30.98
CA THR A 287 -4.50 4.61 -31.86
C THR A 287 -4.71 3.16 -32.26
N ALA A 288 -4.10 2.21 -31.54
CA ALA A 288 -4.46 0.81 -31.55
C ALA A 288 -5.77 0.68 -30.77
N SER A 289 -6.86 0.52 -31.52
CA SER A 289 -8.21 0.28 -31.02
C SER A 289 -8.39 -1.16 -30.54
N ASP A 290 -7.46 -1.65 -29.73
CA ASP A 290 -7.63 -2.93 -29.04
C ASP A 290 -8.15 -2.65 -27.64
N GLU A 291 -9.35 -3.15 -27.37
CA GLU A 291 -9.91 -3.35 -26.04
C GLU A 291 -9.16 -4.49 -25.31
N SER A 292 -7.84 -4.59 -25.50
CA SER A 292 -7.00 -5.54 -24.77
C SER A 292 -7.05 -5.14 -23.31
N GLU A 293 -7.52 -6.06 -22.46
CA GLU A 293 -7.55 -5.88 -21.02
C GLU A 293 -6.21 -5.31 -20.55
N ASP A 294 -6.26 -4.22 -19.79
CA ASP A 294 -5.06 -3.63 -19.22
C ASP A 294 -4.42 -4.62 -18.22
N GLU A 295 -3.35 -5.25 -18.68
CA GLU A 295 -2.58 -6.31 -18.02
C GLU A 295 -1.56 -5.78 -17.00
N SER A 296 -1.77 -4.55 -16.53
CA SER A 296 -0.91 -3.88 -15.56
C SER A 296 -0.74 -4.65 -14.24
N LEU A 297 0.47 -4.56 -13.69
CA LEU A 297 0.80 -5.00 -12.33
C LEU A 297 1.00 -3.80 -11.38
N ALA A 298 0.62 -2.59 -11.80
CA ALA A 298 0.67 -1.38 -10.98
C ALA A 298 -0.58 -1.24 -10.10
N TYR A 299 -0.40 -0.79 -8.86
CA TYR A 299 -1.45 -0.69 -7.85
C TYR A 299 -1.38 0.66 -7.14
N ASN A 300 -2.49 1.37 -7.04
CA ASN A 300 -2.56 2.71 -6.43
C ASN A 300 -3.82 2.78 -5.54
N GLU A 301 -4.46 3.95 -5.38
CA GLU A 301 -5.72 4.09 -4.63
C GLU A 301 -5.59 3.77 -3.12
N GLY A 302 -4.37 3.86 -2.57
CA GLY A 302 -4.19 3.94 -1.13
C GLY A 302 -4.91 5.16 -0.57
N GLN A 303 -5.49 5.03 0.61
CA GLN A 303 -6.15 6.15 1.29
C GLN A 303 -5.07 7.16 1.67
N LEU A 304 -5.15 8.36 1.09
CA LEU A 304 -4.36 9.49 1.55
C LEU A 304 -4.64 9.70 3.05
N CYS A 305 -3.62 10.04 3.82
CA CYS A 305 -3.77 10.28 5.27
C CYS A 305 -3.71 11.78 5.66
N PRO A 306 -4.75 12.59 5.38
CA PRO A 306 -5.17 13.67 6.28
C PRO A 306 -5.91 13.05 7.51
N PRO A 307 -6.35 13.81 8.54
CA PRO A 307 -6.44 15.28 8.64
C PRO A 307 -5.78 15.86 9.93
N PRO A 308 -5.71 17.19 10.09
CA PRO A 308 -6.82 17.96 10.66
C PRO A 308 -7.16 19.21 9.81
N LYS A 309 -8.35 19.83 9.86
CA LYS A 309 -9.41 19.87 10.89
C LYS A 309 -10.77 20.16 10.21
N ASN A 310 -11.89 19.90 10.91
CA ASN A 310 -13.06 20.78 10.81
C ASN A 310 -12.93 21.84 11.92
N ASN A 311 -12.75 23.12 11.53
CA ASN A 311 -12.78 24.38 12.31
C ASN A 311 -12.20 24.42 13.73
#